data_AF-A0A3R8QY64-F1
#
_entry.id   AF-A0A3R8QY64-F1
#
_cell.length_a   1.000
_cell.length_b   1.000
_cell.length_c   1.000
_cell.angle_alpha   90.00
_cell.angle_beta   90.00
_cell.angle_gamma   90.00
#
_symmetry.space_group_name_H-M   'P 1'
#
loop_
_entity.id
_entity.type
_entity.pdbx_description
1 polymer ?
#
loop_
_entity_poly.entity_id
_entity_poly.type
_entity_poly.pdbx_seq_one_letter_code
_entity_poly.pdbx_strand_id
1 'polypeptide(L)'
;MKIFRKIRKKFLSDNNFSKYFIYAIGEIVLVVIGILIALQINNWNQAKKDNNALKEYLVKIKSHTIEDLYKLDSVTRGRTQIAQLCIKARRSILDKTEDENLILFMSSGFAFADINFKPNTGGYEALKNSIYFGKINNTPLDSLLTRYHSLIEEIAASEKSYNDYAKSQQAYLSTQFDRSLMLAYAFVPPDSLKLRATTQAEYFEDFDAYTSAAPYRNVISLAAWQFDTMVALYGQLKDLGENVIEEINTITND
;
A
#
# COMPACT_ATOMS: atom_id res chain seq x y z
N MET A 1 3.36 30.04 77.65
CA MET A 1 3.19 28.55 77.55
C MET A 1 2.10 27.92 78.45
N LYS A 2 1.50 28.60 79.45
CA LYS A 2 0.47 27.99 80.32
C LYS A 2 -0.94 27.87 79.69
N ILE A 3 -1.23 28.70 78.67
CA ILE A 3 -2.54 28.77 78.01
C ILE A 3 -2.75 27.56 77.07
N PHE A 4 -1.77 27.25 76.22
CA PHE A 4 -1.80 26.04 75.38
C PHE A 4 -1.89 24.74 76.19
N ARG A 5 -1.37 24.72 77.42
CA ARG A 5 -1.49 23.57 78.33
C ARG A 5 -2.92 23.41 78.89
N LYS A 6 -3.61 24.51 79.18
CA LYS A 6 -5.02 24.50 79.63
C LYS A 6 -5.97 24.17 78.48
N ILE A 7 -5.69 24.67 77.28
CA ILE A 7 -6.32 24.29 76.03
C ILE A 7 -6.17 22.77 75.87
N ARG A 8 -4.96 22.21 75.82
CA ARG A 8 -4.74 20.75 75.71
C ARG A 8 -5.47 19.92 76.78
N LYS A 9 -5.52 20.39 78.03
CA LYS A 9 -6.25 19.70 79.12
C LYS A 9 -7.77 19.76 78.97
N LYS A 10 -8.33 20.85 78.43
CA LYS A 10 -9.78 20.98 78.17
C LYS A 10 -10.19 20.26 76.87
N PHE A 11 -9.29 20.22 75.88
CA PHE A 11 -9.42 19.43 74.65
C PHE A 11 -9.32 17.92 74.88
N LEU A 12 -8.64 17.49 75.96
CA LEU A 12 -8.63 16.09 76.43
C LEU A 12 -9.76 15.78 77.42
N SER A 13 -10.43 16.78 77.99
CA SER A 13 -11.53 16.57 78.96
C SER A 13 -12.91 16.58 78.31
N ASP A 14 -13.05 17.15 77.11
CA ASP A 14 -14.22 16.95 76.26
C ASP A 14 -13.98 15.70 75.42
N ASN A 15 -14.64 14.58 75.77
CA ASN A 15 -14.57 13.27 75.10
C ASN A 15 -15.09 13.29 73.62
N ASN A 16 -15.13 14.45 72.98
CA ASN A 16 -15.63 14.65 71.62
C ASN A 16 -14.53 14.60 70.55
N PHE A 17 -13.37 13.98 70.82
CA PHE A 17 -12.33 13.71 69.81
C PHE A 17 -12.93 13.01 68.57
N SER A 18 -13.91 12.13 68.79
CA SER A 18 -14.69 11.48 67.74
C SER A 18 -15.35 12.48 66.78
N LYS A 19 -15.96 13.57 67.26
CA LYS A 19 -16.64 14.56 66.41
C LYS A 19 -15.67 15.31 65.49
N TYR A 20 -14.52 15.74 66.03
CA TYR A 20 -13.51 16.46 65.24
C TYR A 20 -12.77 15.53 64.28
N PHE A 21 -12.54 14.28 64.68
CA PHE A 21 -11.95 13.26 63.82
C PHE A 21 -12.86 12.92 62.63
N ILE A 22 -14.18 12.79 62.86
CA ILE A 22 -15.17 12.60 61.79
C ILE A 22 -15.19 13.79 60.83
N TYR A 23 -15.09 15.03 61.34
CA TYR A 23 -15.03 16.23 60.50
C TYR A 23 -13.74 16.30 59.67
N ALA A 24 -12.57 16.03 60.26
CA ALA A 24 -11.30 16.02 59.55
C ALA A 24 -11.22 14.90 58.49
N ILE A 25 -11.80 13.72 58.78
CA ILE A 25 -11.97 12.65 57.79
C ILE A 25 -12.89 13.10 56.66
N GLY A 26 -14.01 13.75 56.99
CA GLY A 26 -14.92 14.31 56.00
C GLY A 26 -14.23 15.28 55.05
N GLU A 27 -13.39 16.17 55.57
CA GLU A 27 -12.60 17.12 54.77
C GLU A 27 -11.58 16.42 53.87
N ILE A 28 -10.85 15.44 54.39
CA ILE A 28 -9.91 14.62 53.59
C ILE A 28 -10.65 13.88 52.47
N VAL A 29 -11.79 13.24 52.78
CA VAL A 29 -12.60 12.53 51.78
C VAL A 29 -13.10 13.49 50.69
N LEU A 30 -13.54 14.69 51.07
CA LEU A 30 -14.03 15.70 50.12
C LEU A 30 -12.89 16.22 49.21
N VAL A 31 -11.70 16.44 49.76
CA VAL A 31 -10.49 16.80 48.99
C VAL A 31 -10.08 15.67 48.05
N VAL A 32 -10.08 14.42 48.52
CA VAL A 32 -9.74 13.26 47.68
C VAL A 32 -10.72 13.10 46.54
N ILE A 33 -12.03 13.23 46.77
CA ILE A 33 -13.05 13.22 45.72
C ILE A 33 -12.79 14.35 44.71
N GLY A 34 -12.46 15.55 45.19
CA GLY A 34 -12.11 16.68 44.33
C GLY A 34 -10.91 16.39 43.41
N ILE A 35 -9.85 15.79 43.95
CA ILE A 35 -8.66 15.40 43.18
C ILE A 35 -9.01 14.30 42.17
N LEU A 36 -9.79 13.30 42.56
CA LEU A 36 -10.19 12.21 41.67
C LEU A 36 -11.04 12.72 40.50
N ILE A 37 -12.00 13.62 40.76
CA ILE A 37 -12.80 14.26 39.69
C ILE A 37 -11.90 15.09 38.76
N ALA A 38 -10.98 15.89 39.32
CA ALA A 38 -10.05 16.68 38.52
C ALA A 38 -9.16 15.80 37.62
N LEU A 39 -8.64 14.69 38.17
CA LEU A 39 -7.87 13.71 37.40
C LEU A 39 -8.73 13.03 36.32
N GLN A 40 -9.98 12.69 36.61
CA GLN A 40 -10.90 12.11 35.63
C GLN A 40 -11.18 13.07 34.47
N ILE A 41 -11.47 14.34 34.75
CA ILE A 41 -11.68 15.36 33.71
C ILE A 41 -10.43 15.54 32.85
N ASN A 42 -9.25 15.57 33.47
CA ASN A 42 -7.98 15.69 32.74
C ASN A 42 -7.73 14.47 31.83
N ASN A 43 -7.95 13.26 32.34
CA ASN A 43 -7.80 12.02 31.58
C ASN A 43 -8.79 11.95 30.42
N TRP A 44 -10.03 12.39 30.62
CA TRP A 44 -11.04 12.45 29.56
C TRP A 44 -10.66 13.44 28.44
N ASN A 45 -10.19 14.64 28.80
CA ASN A 45 -9.70 15.62 27.84
C ASN A 45 -8.47 15.10 27.06
N GLN A 46 -7.56 14.40 27.73
CA GLN A 46 -6.40 13.78 27.07
C GLN A 46 -6.83 12.68 26.10
N ALA A 47 -7.71 11.76 26.54
CA ALA A 47 -8.25 10.70 25.69
C ALA A 47 -8.94 11.26 24.44
N LYS A 48 -9.69 12.36 24.58
CA LYS A 48 -10.31 13.07 23.45
C LYS A 48 -9.28 13.61 22.46
N LYS A 49 -8.21 14.26 22.94
CA LYS A 49 -7.12 14.77 22.09
C LYS A 49 -6.42 13.63 21.36
N ASP A 50 -6.11 12.55 22.06
CA ASP A 50 -5.44 11.40 21.49
C ASP A 50 -6.33 10.66 20.48
N ASN A 51 -7.65 10.67 20.65
CA ASN A 51 -8.59 10.10 19.67
C ASN A 51 -8.70 10.98 18.42
N ASN A 52 -8.72 12.30 18.57
CA ASN A 52 -8.69 13.21 17.42
C ASN A 52 -7.41 13.06 16.60
N ALA A 53 -6.25 12.97 17.27
CA ALA A 53 -4.98 12.74 16.60
C ALA A 53 -4.97 11.40 15.85
N LEU A 54 -5.48 10.33 16.46
CA LEU A 54 -5.64 9.04 15.76
C LEU A 54 -6.53 9.19 14.52
N LYS A 55 -7.69 9.86 14.63
CA LYS A 55 -8.60 10.08 13.49
C LYS A 55 -7.92 10.82 12.34
N GLU A 56 -7.04 11.80 12.62
CA GLU A 56 -6.26 12.49 11.58
C GLU A 56 -5.35 11.52 10.80
N TYR A 57 -4.66 10.60 11.49
CA TYR A 57 -3.89 9.55 10.82
C TYR A 57 -4.76 8.63 9.98
N LEU A 58 -5.91 8.20 10.51
CA LEU A 58 -6.82 7.30 9.80
C LEU A 58 -7.40 7.94 8.55
N VAL A 59 -7.80 9.22 8.61
CA VAL A 59 -8.27 9.97 7.44
C VAL A 59 -7.17 10.06 6.37
N LYS A 60 -5.92 10.29 6.78
CA LYS A 60 -4.78 10.32 5.85
C LYS A 60 -4.54 8.96 5.21
N ILE A 61 -4.55 7.87 5.99
CA ILE A 61 -4.42 6.51 5.50
C ILE A 61 -5.53 6.21 4.49
N LYS A 62 -6.79 6.49 4.83
CA LYS A 62 -7.93 6.31 3.92
C LYS A 62 -7.72 7.06 2.60
N SER A 63 -7.31 8.33 2.65
CA SER A 63 -7.05 9.13 1.44
C SER A 63 -5.98 8.47 0.57
N HIS A 64 -4.87 8.03 1.17
CA HIS A 64 -3.79 7.35 0.45
C HIS A 64 -4.22 6.01 -0.13
N THR A 65 -4.98 5.21 0.63
CA THR A 65 -5.54 3.94 0.15
C THR A 65 -6.44 4.17 -1.06
N ILE A 66 -7.30 5.19 -1.05
CA ILE A 66 -8.14 5.56 -2.20
C ILE A 66 -7.28 5.88 -3.44
N GLU A 67 -6.24 6.69 -3.29
CA GLU A 67 -5.29 7.00 -4.38
C GLU A 67 -4.61 5.73 -4.92
N ASP A 68 -4.23 4.84 -4.02
CA ASP A 68 -3.59 3.57 -4.36
C ASP A 68 -4.53 2.65 -5.13
N LEU A 69 -5.82 2.58 -4.77
CA LEU A 69 -6.83 1.83 -5.52
C LEU A 69 -6.98 2.34 -6.97
N TYR A 70 -6.95 3.66 -7.18
CA TYR A 70 -6.98 4.22 -8.55
C TYR A 70 -5.75 3.85 -9.37
N LYS A 71 -4.55 3.90 -8.77
CA LYS A 71 -3.32 3.47 -9.44
C LYS A 71 -3.35 1.98 -9.75
N LEU A 72 -3.85 1.18 -8.80
CA LEU A 72 -3.94 -0.27 -8.91
C LEU A 72 -4.87 -0.68 -10.05
N ASP A 73 -6.01 0.01 -10.23
CA ASP A 73 -6.91 -0.22 -11.35
C ASP A 73 -6.24 0.06 -12.71
N SER A 74 -5.50 1.16 -12.82
CA SER A 74 -4.74 1.50 -14.04
C SER A 74 -3.69 0.45 -14.38
N VAL A 75 -2.89 0.03 -13.38
CA VAL A 75 -1.87 -1.02 -13.54
C VAL A 75 -2.50 -2.36 -13.90
N THR A 76 -3.61 -2.71 -13.25
CA THR A 76 -4.35 -3.96 -13.51
C THR A 76 -4.85 -4.02 -14.95
N ARG A 77 -5.45 -2.94 -15.45
CA ARG A 77 -5.93 -2.85 -16.83
C ARG A 77 -4.79 -3.00 -17.84
N GLY A 78 -3.70 -2.25 -17.65
CA GLY A 78 -2.53 -2.33 -18.54
C GLY A 78 -1.92 -3.72 -18.56
N ARG A 79 -1.71 -4.33 -17.38
CA ARG A 79 -1.14 -5.67 -17.27
C ARG A 79 -2.04 -6.75 -17.86
N THR A 80 -3.36 -6.63 -17.69
CA THR A 80 -4.35 -7.55 -18.29
C THR A 80 -4.29 -7.51 -19.81
N GLN A 81 -4.19 -6.33 -20.42
CA GLN A 81 -4.07 -6.19 -21.88
C GLN A 81 -2.82 -6.86 -22.41
N ILE A 82 -1.68 -6.65 -21.74
CA ILE A 82 -0.41 -7.28 -22.13
C ILE A 82 -0.48 -8.81 -21.95
N ALA A 83 -1.10 -9.29 -20.86
CA ALA A 83 -1.30 -10.72 -20.62
C ALA A 83 -2.08 -11.36 -21.76
N GLN A 84 -3.18 -10.74 -22.20
CA GLN A 84 -4.00 -11.23 -23.31
C GLN A 84 -3.22 -11.31 -24.63
N LEU A 85 -2.38 -10.31 -24.94
CA LEU A 85 -1.50 -10.34 -26.11
C LEU A 85 -0.50 -11.51 -26.00
N CYS A 86 0.12 -11.68 -24.83
CA CYS A 86 1.09 -12.75 -24.60
C CYS A 86 0.47 -14.15 -24.65
N ILE A 87 -0.76 -14.32 -24.14
CA ILE A 87 -1.51 -15.58 -24.24
C ILE A 87 -1.78 -15.93 -25.70
N LYS A 88 -2.22 -14.95 -26.51
CA LYS A 88 -2.45 -15.16 -27.95
C LYS A 88 -1.14 -15.48 -28.68
N ALA A 89 -0.07 -14.74 -28.40
CA ALA A 89 1.25 -14.98 -29.01
C ALA A 89 1.78 -16.37 -28.64
N ARG A 90 1.69 -16.77 -27.36
CA ARG A 90 2.07 -18.12 -26.90
C ARG A 90 1.28 -19.20 -27.62
N ARG A 91 -0.03 -19.02 -27.82
CA ARG A 91 -0.85 -19.95 -28.62
C ARG A 91 -0.34 -20.04 -30.06
N SER A 92 -0.06 -18.89 -30.69
CA SER A 92 0.48 -18.85 -32.05
C SER A 92 1.81 -19.60 -32.18
N ILE A 93 2.71 -19.51 -31.19
CA ILE A 93 3.96 -20.31 -31.13
C ILE A 93 3.65 -21.82 -31.11
N LEU A 94 2.67 -22.24 -30.30
CA LEU A 94 2.31 -23.66 -30.18
C LEU A 94 1.69 -24.20 -31.47
N ASP A 95 0.88 -23.37 -32.13
CA ASP A 95 0.18 -23.71 -33.36
C ASP A 95 1.05 -23.53 -34.62
N LYS A 96 2.27 -23.02 -34.47
CA LYS A 96 3.21 -22.69 -35.56
C LYS A 96 2.65 -21.70 -36.59
N THR A 97 2.01 -20.65 -36.10
CA THR A 97 1.35 -19.61 -36.92
C THR A 97 2.00 -18.23 -36.74
N GLU A 98 3.26 -18.18 -36.30
CA GLU A 98 3.95 -16.94 -35.96
C GLU A 98 4.07 -15.99 -37.16
N ASP A 99 4.37 -16.55 -38.34
CA ASP A 99 4.55 -15.80 -39.60
C ASP A 99 3.30 -15.00 -40.01
N GLU A 100 2.11 -15.50 -39.68
CA GLU A 100 0.83 -14.83 -39.96
C GLU A 100 0.50 -13.74 -38.92
N ASN A 101 1.23 -13.72 -37.81
CA ASN A 101 0.88 -12.96 -36.61
C ASN A 101 1.97 -11.98 -36.18
N LEU A 102 2.89 -11.55 -37.07
CA LEU A 102 4.00 -10.65 -36.71
C LEU A 102 3.56 -9.42 -35.89
N ILE A 103 2.47 -8.75 -36.26
CA ILE A 103 1.95 -7.57 -35.53
C ILE A 103 1.55 -7.91 -34.07
N LEU A 104 1.00 -9.10 -33.84
CA LEU A 104 0.72 -9.59 -32.48
C LEU A 104 2.02 -9.73 -31.71
N PHE A 105 3.04 -10.35 -32.29
CA PHE A 105 4.35 -10.48 -31.64
C PHE A 105 5.00 -9.11 -31.41
N MET A 106 4.93 -8.16 -32.33
CA MET A 106 5.39 -6.79 -32.09
C MET A 106 4.70 -6.16 -30.87
N SER A 107 3.37 -6.31 -30.79
CA SER A 107 2.56 -5.77 -29.70
C SER A 107 2.84 -6.47 -28.36
N SER A 108 3.13 -7.77 -28.37
CA SER A 108 3.53 -8.51 -27.16
C SER A 108 4.85 -8.01 -26.55
N GLY A 109 5.63 -7.19 -27.27
CA GLY A 109 6.87 -6.59 -26.78
C GLY A 109 6.67 -5.70 -25.55
N PHE A 110 5.45 -5.23 -25.28
CA PHE A 110 5.10 -4.54 -24.04
C PHE A 110 5.31 -5.41 -22.78
N ALA A 111 5.45 -6.74 -22.92
CA ALA A 111 5.86 -7.62 -21.82
C ALA A 111 7.23 -7.25 -21.22
N PHE A 112 8.10 -6.59 -21.99
CA PHE A 112 9.39 -6.09 -21.51
C PHE A 112 9.29 -4.76 -20.74
N ALA A 113 8.10 -4.16 -20.64
CA ALA A 113 7.92 -2.90 -19.92
C ALA A 113 8.09 -3.10 -18.40
N ASP A 114 8.83 -2.18 -17.77
CA ASP A 114 9.05 -2.17 -16.32
C ASP A 114 7.83 -1.57 -15.60
N ILE A 115 6.83 -2.41 -15.33
CA ILE A 115 5.59 -2.02 -14.65
C ILE A 115 5.72 -2.31 -13.16
N ASN A 116 5.62 -1.28 -12.32
CA ASN A 116 5.66 -1.41 -10.87
C ASN A 116 4.50 -0.65 -10.22
N PHE A 117 3.83 -1.29 -9.27
CA PHE A 117 2.87 -0.62 -8.40
C PHE A 117 3.59 0.01 -7.20
N LYS A 118 3.43 1.32 -7.03
CA LYS A 118 4.06 2.09 -5.94
C LYS A 118 2.99 2.74 -5.06
N PRO A 119 2.58 2.10 -3.96
CA PRO A 119 1.57 2.62 -3.05
C PRO A 119 2.09 3.78 -2.19
N ASN A 120 1.18 4.60 -1.67
CA ASN A 120 1.48 5.71 -0.78
C ASN A 120 1.43 5.26 0.69
N THR A 121 2.55 4.70 1.18
CA THR A 121 2.67 4.20 2.56
C THR A 121 2.85 5.29 3.62
N GLY A 122 2.96 6.57 3.24
CA GLY A 122 3.34 7.64 4.16
C GLY A 122 2.34 7.90 5.30
N GLY A 123 1.06 7.57 5.11
CA GLY A 123 0.04 7.67 6.16
C GLY A 123 0.20 6.58 7.22
N TYR A 124 0.40 5.34 6.76
CA TYR A 124 0.59 4.19 7.65
C TYR A 124 1.91 4.27 8.41
N GLU A 125 3.01 4.61 7.74
CA GLU A 125 4.31 4.76 8.40
C GLU A 125 4.29 5.89 9.43
N ALA A 126 3.56 6.97 9.19
CA ALA A 126 3.40 8.04 10.17
C ALA A 126 2.62 7.56 11.40
N LEU A 127 1.55 6.77 11.23
CA LEU A 127 0.80 6.19 12.34
C LEU A 127 1.67 5.19 13.13
N LYS A 128 2.34 4.27 12.43
CA LYS A 128 3.20 3.22 13.00
C LYS A 128 4.33 3.79 13.86
N ASN A 129 4.91 4.92 13.44
CA ASN A 129 5.97 5.61 14.18
C ASN A 129 5.43 6.60 15.25
N SER A 130 4.12 6.70 15.41
CA SER A 130 3.49 7.58 16.39
C SER A 130 3.18 6.85 17.71
N ILE A 131 2.96 7.62 18.78
CA ILE A 131 2.47 7.10 20.07
C ILE A 131 1.05 6.50 19.98
N TYR A 132 0.32 6.77 18.90
CA TYR A 132 -1.07 6.36 18.72
C TYR A 132 -1.21 4.98 18.08
N PHE A 133 -0.14 4.38 17.56
CA PHE A 133 -0.18 3.05 16.95
C PHE A 133 -0.78 2.01 17.91
N GLY A 134 -0.40 2.06 19.20
CA GLY A 134 -0.90 1.14 20.22
C GLY A 134 -2.42 1.18 20.43
N LYS A 135 -3.12 2.23 19.94
CA LYS A 135 -4.58 2.33 20.05
C LYS A 135 -5.33 1.45 19.07
N ILE A 136 -4.70 1.04 17.97
CA ILE A 136 -5.31 0.14 16.99
C ILE A 136 -4.88 -1.32 17.19
N ASN A 137 -3.93 -1.60 18.08
CA ASN A 137 -3.43 -2.97 18.30
C ASN A 137 -4.56 -3.97 18.60
N ASN A 138 -4.52 -5.12 17.93
CA ASN A 138 -5.51 -6.19 18.06
C ASN A 138 -6.94 -5.80 17.64
N THR A 139 -7.09 -4.72 16.87
CA THR A 139 -8.37 -4.36 16.23
C THR A 139 -8.46 -4.97 14.84
N PRO A 140 -9.67 -5.05 14.24
CA PRO A 140 -9.80 -5.44 12.83
C PRO A 140 -8.96 -4.57 11.91
N LEU A 141 -8.89 -3.25 12.18
CA LEU A 141 -8.06 -2.32 11.40
C LEU A 141 -6.58 -2.70 11.40
N ASP A 142 -6.02 -3.06 12.55
CA ASP A 142 -4.61 -3.47 12.66
C ASP A 142 -4.32 -4.74 11.85
N SER A 143 -5.22 -5.72 11.90
CA SER A 143 -5.13 -6.92 11.06
C SER A 143 -5.21 -6.58 9.55
N LEU A 144 -6.14 -5.71 9.16
CA LEU A 144 -6.31 -5.29 7.77
C LEU A 144 -5.09 -4.53 7.24
N LEU A 145 -4.59 -3.55 7.99
CA LEU A 145 -3.40 -2.77 7.62
C LEU A 145 -2.16 -3.68 7.53
N THR A 146 -1.97 -4.57 8.49
CA THR A 146 -0.85 -5.53 8.46
C THR A 146 -0.89 -6.37 7.19
N ARG A 147 -2.05 -6.96 6.88
CA ARG A 147 -2.23 -7.76 5.65
C ARG A 147 -2.03 -6.92 4.39
N TYR A 148 -2.52 -5.68 4.37
CA TYR A 148 -2.43 -4.78 3.22
C TYR A 148 -0.97 -4.48 2.88
N HIS A 149 -0.17 -4.16 3.90
CA HIS A 149 1.25 -3.88 3.73
C HIS A 149 2.07 -5.15 3.42
N SER A 150 1.75 -6.30 4.01
CA SER A 150 2.41 -7.56 3.62
C SER A 150 2.15 -7.92 2.16
N LEU A 151 0.91 -7.74 1.67
CA LEU A 151 0.58 -8.03 0.26
C LEU A 151 1.25 -7.04 -0.70
N ILE A 152 1.43 -5.77 -0.30
CA ILE A 152 2.25 -4.81 -1.07
C ILE A 152 3.69 -5.31 -1.24
N GLU A 153 4.30 -5.83 -0.17
CA GLU A 153 5.67 -6.35 -0.23
C GLU A 153 5.76 -7.58 -1.15
N GLU A 154 4.78 -8.49 -1.09
CA GLU A 154 4.68 -9.66 -1.96
C GLU A 154 4.54 -9.27 -3.44
N ILE A 155 3.67 -8.29 -3.73
CA ILE A 155 3.49 -7.73 -5.07
C ILE A 155 4.80 -7.13 -5.57
N ALA A 156 5.46 -6.29 -4.77
CA ALA A 156 6.72 -5.64 -5.14
C ALA A 156 7.83 -6.66 -5.41
N ALA A 157 7.92 -7.73 -4.61
CA ALA A 157 8.89 -8.80 -4.82
C ALA A 157 8.61 -9.57 -6.12
N SER A 158 7.34 -9.87 -6.40
CA SER A 158 6.92 -10.57 -7.62
C SER A 158 7.15 -9.74 -8.88
N GLU A 159 6.84 -8.44 -8.83
CA GLU A 159 7.13 -7.48 -9.91
C GLU A 159 8.63 -7.39 -10.16
N LYS A 160 9.43 -7.22 -9.10
CA LYS A 160 10.90 -7.16 -9.21
C LYS A 160 11.46 -8.44 -9.84
N SER A 161 11.00 -9.61 -9.41
CA SER A 161 11.46 -10.89 -9.97
C SER A 161 11.19 -10.99 -11.47
N TYR A 162 9.98 -10.64 -11.91
CA TYR A 162 9.64 -10.61 -13.33
C TYR A 162 10.47 -9.58 -14.10
N ASN A 163 10.56 -8.35 -13.58
CA ASN A 163 11.26 -7.25 -14.23
C ASN A 163 12.76 -7.53 -14.37
N ASP A 164 13.39 -8.13 -13.37
CA ASP A 164 14.80 -8.54 -13.42
C ASP A 164 15.02 -9.63 -14.49
N TYR A 165 14.12 -10.62 -14.56
CA TYR A 165 14.16 -11.64 -15.61
C TYR A 165 14.00 -11.02 -17.01
N ALA A 166 12.97 -10.20 -17.23
CA ALA A 166 12.72 -9.55 -18.51
C ALA A 166 13.89 -8.65 -18.94
N LYS A 167 14.48 -7.88 -18.01
CA LYS A 167 15.69 -7.08 -18.24
C LYS A 167 16.87 -7.94 -18.65
N SER A 168 17.06 -9.11 -18.04
CA SER A 168 18.16 -10.02 -18.41
C SER A 168 18.02 -10.53 -19.86
N GLN A 169 16.81 -10.91 -20.26
CA GLN A 169 16.53 -11.36 -21.63
C GLN A 169 16.68 -10.19 -22.62
N GLN A 170 16.23 -8.99 -22.25
CA GLN A 170 16.38 -7.79 -23.07
C GLN A 170 17.84 -7.38 -23.25
N ALA A 171 18.66 -7.47 -22.20
CA ALA A 171 20.08 -7.19 -22.26
C ALA A 171 20.78 -8.14 -23.26
N TYR A 172 20.46 -9.43 -23.19
CA TYR A 172 20.98 -10.40 -24.14
C TYR A 172 20.53 -10.11 -25.58
N LEU A 173 19.24 -9.83 -25.81
CA LEU A 173 18.73 -9.44 -27.13
C LEU A 173 19.45 -8.22 -27.70
N SER A 174 19.78 -7.25 -26.86
CA SER A 174 20.49 -6.03 -27.28
C SER A 174 21.94 -6.29 -27.73
N THR A 175 22.49 -7.48 -27.49
CA THR A 175 23.79 -7.89 -28.05
C THR A 175 23.69 -8.49 -29.46
N GLN A 176 22.48 -8.90 -29.86
CA GLN A 176 22.23 -9.60 -31.12
C GLN A 176 21.49 -8.74 -32.13
N PHE A 177 20.65 -7.81 -31.65
CA PHE A 177 19.78 -6.98 -32.48
C PHE A 177 19.99 -5.49 -32.19
N ASP A 178 20.05 -4.69 -33.25
CA ASP A 178 19.94 -3.24 -33.13
C ASP A 178 18.47 -2.86 -32.85
N ARG A 179 18.24 -2.17 -31.74
CA ARG A 179 16.91 -1.79 -31.28
C ARG A 179 16.43 -0.46 -31.85
N SER A 180 17.27 0.27 -32.60
CA SER A 180 16.90 1.55 -33.20
C SER A 180 15.68 1.43 -34.11
N LEU A 181 15.65 0.39 -34.95
CA LEU A 181 14.48 0.11 -35.78
C LEU A 181 13.31 -0.34 -34.90
N MET A 182 13.51 -1.19 -33.89
CA MET A 182 12.41 -1.62 -33.02
C MET A 182 11.70 -0.49 -32.27
N LEU A 183 12.47 0.47 -31.79
CA LEU A 183 11.93 1.65 -31.12
C LEU A 183 11.28 2.61 -32.13
N ALA A 184 11.71 2.62 -33.39
CA ALA A 184 11.15 3.51 -34.39
C ALA A 184 9.63 3.28 -34.59
N TYR A 185 9.10 2.06 -34.65
CA TYR A 185 7.64 1.86 -34.79
C TYR A 185 6.83 2.29 -33.56
N ALA A 186 7.44 2.26 -32.38
CA ALA A 186 6.79 2.75 -31.18
C ALA A 186 6.67 4.30 -31.15
N PHE A 187 7.57 5.02 -31.84
CA PHE A 187 7.69 6.48 -31.73
C PHE A 187 7.57 7.25 -33.06
N VAL A 188 7.55 6.55 -34.19
CA VAL A 188 7.48 7.12 -35.54
C VAL A 188 6.18 6.66 -36.19
N PRO A 189 5.31 7.59 -36.64
CA PRO A 189 4.10 7.22 -37.38
C PRO A 189 4.45 6.34 -38.59
N PRO A 190 3.68 5.29 -38.89
CA PRO A 190 3.98 4.39 -40.01
C PRO A 190 4.15 5.10 -41.36
N ASP A 191 3.39 6.17 -41.61
CA ASP A 191 3.51 6.97 -42.83
C ASP A 191 4.82 7.75 -42.94
N SER A 192 5.43 8.09 -41.80
CA SER A 192 6.74 8.76 -41.75
C SER A 192 7.90 7.82 -42.05
N LEU A 193 7.70 6.49 -41.95
CA LEU A 193 8.71 5.50 -42.32
C LEU A 193 8.93 5.45 -43.85
N LYS A 194 7.90 5.78 -44.65
CA LYS A 194 8.01 5.89 -46.12
C LYS A 194 9.01 6.96 -46.59
N LEU A 195 9.38 7.88 -45.69
CA LEU A 195 10.33 8.97 -45.94
C LEU A 195 11.76 8.62 -45.46
N ARG A 196 12.00 7.39 -44.98
CA ARG A 196 13.30 6.92 -44.50
C ARG A 196 13.98 6.02 -45.55
N ALA A 197 15.30 5.92 -45.45
CA ALA A 197 16.10 5.07 -46.34
C ALA A 197 15.83 3.57 -46.11
N THR A 198 15.59 3.18 -44.86
CA THR A 198 15.18 1.82 -44.50
C THR A 198 13.77 1.56 -44.99
N THR A 199 13.58 0.47 -45.74
CA THR A 199 12.27 0.11 -46.29
C THR A 199 11.36 -0.49 -45.22
N GLN A 200 10.05 -0.48 -45.46
CA GLN A 200 9.09 -1.15 -44.58
C GLN A 200 9.30 -2.68 -44.55
N ALA A 201 9.84 -3.27 -45.62
CA ALA A 201 10.12 -4.71 -45.68
C ALA A 201 11.30 -5.08 -44.76
N GLU A 202 12.42 -4.33 -44.85
CA GLU A 202 13.58 -4.47 -43.96
C GLU A 202 13.16 -4.32 -42.49
N TYR A 203 12.22 -3.41 -42.21
CA TYR A 203 11.65 -3.23 -40.89
C TYR A 203 11.00 -4.50 -40.34
N PHE A 204 10.12 -5.13 -41.13
CA PHE A 204 9.41 -6.32 -40.69
C PHE A 204 10.32 -7.54 -40.60
N GLU A 205 11.33 -7.65 -41.47
CA GLU A 205 12.34 -8.71 -41.41
C GLU A 205 13.13 -8.67 -40.08
N ASP A 206 13.55 -7.47 -39.64
CA ASP A 206 14.23 -7.31 -38.35
C ASP A 206 13.34 -7.68 -37.16
N PHE A 207 12.05 -7.35 -37.21
CA PHE A 207 11.10 -7.74 -36.17
C PHE A 207 10.82 -9.23 -36.17
N ASP A 208 10.73 -9.85 -37.33
CA ASP A 208 10.53 -11.29 -37.45
C ASP A 208 11.70 -12.04 -36.81
N ALA A 209 12.93 -11.67 -37.17
CA ALA A 209 14.14 -12.24 -36.58
C ALA A 209 14.20 -12.02 -35.06
N TYR A 210 13.86 -10.83 -34.58
CA TYR A 210 13.84 -10.50 -33.15
C TYR A 210 12.79 -11.25 -32.36
N THR A 211 11.54 -11.26 -32.85
CA THR A 211 10.43 -11.93 -32.16
C THR A 211 10.53 -13.45 -32.22
N SER A 212 11.27 -13.97 -33.20
CA SER A 212 11.62 -15.39 -33.29
C SER A 212 12.74 -15.81 -32.34
N ALA A 213 13.51 -14.88 -31.76
CA ALA A 213 14.59 -15.20 -30.84
C ALA A 213 14.06 -15.84 -29.54
N ALA A 214 14.74 -16.89 -29.07
CA ALA A 214 14.36 -17.59 -27.83
C ALA A 214 14.20 -16.66 -26.60
N PRO A 215 15.09 -15.68 -26.34
CA PRO A 215 14.92 -14.76 -25.23
C PRO A 215 13.62 -13.95 -25.29
N TYR A 216 13.18 -13.59 -26.50
CA TYR A 216 11.92 -12.90 -26.72
C TYR A 216 10.74 -13.83 -26.37
N ARG A 217 10.69 -15.01 -27.02
CA ARG A 217 9.63 -16.00 -26.81
C ARG A 217 9.51 -16.47 -25.36
N ASN A 218 10.63 -16.55 -24.64
CA ASN A 218 10.66 -16.91 -23.22
C ASN A 218 9.96 -15.85 -22.35
N VAL A 219 10.20 -14.56 -22.58
CA VAL A 219 9.51 -13.48 -21.86
C VAL A 219 8.02 -13.49 -22.15
N ILE A 220 7.63 -13.63 -23.43
CA ILE A 220 6.20 -13.68 -23.80
C ILE A 220 5.50 -14.87 -23.14
N SER A 221 6.14 -16.04 -23.14
CA SER A 221 5.58 -17.24 -22.54
C SER A 221 5.44 -17.13 -21.02
N LEU A 222 6.43 -16.52 -20.34
CA LEU A 222 6.35 -16.27 -18.90
C LEU A 222 5.27 -15.23 -18.57
N ALA A 223 5.21 -14.12 -19.32
CA ALA A 223 4.22 -13.07 -19.15
C ALA A 223 2.79 -13.60 -19.30
N ALA A 224 2.56 -14.50 -20.27
CA ALA A 224 1.27 -15.15 -20.50
C ALA A 224 0.73 -15.97 -19.31
N TRP A 225 1.57 -16.26 -18.31
CA TRP A 225 1.17 -16.96 -17.09
C TRP A 225 1.30 -16.05 -15.86
N GLN A 226 2.45 -15.43 -15.67
CA GLN A 226 2.75 -14.66 -14.46
C GLN A 226 1.89 -13.40 -14.34
N PHE A 227 1.44 -12.80 -15.46
CA PHE A 227 0.61 -11.60 -15.40
C PHE A 227 -0.79 -11.89 -14.89
N ASP A 228 -1.38 -13.06 -15.15
CA ASP A 228 -2.67 -13.45 -14.57
C ASP A 228 -2.55 -13.59 -13.04
N THR A 229 -1.46 -14.19 -12.56
CA THR A 229 -1.15 -14.28 -11.12
C THR A 229 -1.00 -12.89 -10.50
N MET A 230 -0.29 -11.97 -11.17
CA MET A 230 -0.13 -10.59 -10.69
C MET A 230 -1.46 -9.83 -10.67
N VAL A 231 -2.30 -10.01 -11.69
CA VAL A 231 -3.65 -9.41 -11.74
C VAL A 231 -4.53 -9.92 -10.59
N ALA A 232 -4.42 -11.21 -10.24
CA ALA A 232 -5.11 -11.76 -9.07
C ALA A 232 -4.61 -11.14 -7.75
N LEU A 233 -3.30 -10.94 -7.58
CA LEU A 233 -2.75 -10.25 -6.41
C LEU A 233 -3.23 -8.80 -6.31
N TYR A 234 -3.33 -8.08 -7.43
CA TYR A 234 -3.92 -6.74 -7.46
C TYR A 234 -5.39 -6.75 -7.05
N GLY A 235 -6.16 -7.75 -7.47
CA GLY A 235 -7.54 -7.93 -7.03
C GLY A 235 -7.63 -8.09 -5.50
N GLN A 236 -6.81 -8.98 -4.93
CA GLN A 236 -6.77 -9.18 -3.47
C GLN A 236 -6.37 -7.91 -2.72
N LEU A 237 -5.40 -7.15 -3.25
CA LEU A 237 -4.98 -5.89 -2.64
C LEU A 237 -6.08 -4.83 -2.72
N LYS A 238 -6.83 -4.80 -3.82
CA LYS A 238 -7.98 -3.91 -3.98
C LYS A 238 -9.05 -4.20 -2.95
N ASP A 239 -9.48 -5.46 -2.83
CA ASP A 239 -10.49 -5.88 -1.86
C ASP A 239 -10.06 -5.54 -0.43
N LEU A 240 -8.78 -5.74 -0.12
CA LEU A 240 -8.22 -5.43 1.19
C LEU A 240 -8.17 -3.92 1.46
N GLY A 241 -7.84 -3.11 0.45
CA GLY A 241 -7.89 -1.65 0.55
C GLY A 241 -9.31 -1.12 0.76
N GLU A 242 -10.31 -1.70 0.10
CA GLU A 242 -11.72 -1.37 0.31
C GLU A 242 -12.16 -1.67 1.75
N ASN A 243 -11.77 -2.83 2.30
CA ASN A 243 -12.03 -3.20 3.69
C ASN A 243 -11.34 -2.24 4.69
N VAL A 244 -10.10 -1.81 4.41
CA VAL A 244 -9.40 -0.80 5.23
C VAL A 244 -10.18 0.52 5.25
N ILE A 245 -10.68 0.96 4.10
CA ILE A 245 -11.48 2.20 3.99
C ILE A 245 -12.78 2.09 4.78
N GLU A 246 -13.47 0.95 4.69
CA GLU A 246 -14.71 0.70 5.42
C GLU A 246 -14.49 0.72 6.94
N GLU A 247 -13.46 0.01 7.42
CA GLU A 247 -13.14 -0.03 8.84
C GLU A 247 -12.74 1.35 9.39
N ILE A 248 -11.98 2.13 8.62
CA ILE A 248 -11.65 3.52 8.97
C ILE A 248 -12.92 4.37 9.07
N ASN A 249 -13.89 4.19 8.16
CA ASN A 249 -15.15 4.93 8.22
C ASN A 249 -15.93 4.60 9.51
N THR A 250 -15.98 3.34 9.90
CA THR A 250 -16.61 2.90 11.16
C THR A 250 -15.97 3.61 12.36
N ILE A 251 -14.64 3.59 12.46
CA ILE A 251 -13.91 4.21 13.58
C ILE A 251 -14.02 5.74 13.60
N THR A 252 -14.12 6.38 12.42
CA THR A 252 -14.12 7.84 12.34
C THR A 252 -15.50 8.46 12.49
N ASN A 253 -16.57 7.74 12.13
CA ASN A 253 -17.97 8.19 12.23
C ASN A 253 -18.59 7.95 13.62
N ASP A 254 -18.04 7.05 14.43
CA ASP A 254 -18.34 6.90 15.87
C ASP A 254 -17.73 8.02 16.74
#